data_AF-I3W165-F1
#
_entry.id   AF-I3W165-F1
#
_cell.length_a   1.000
_cell.length_b   1.000
_cell.length_c   1.000
_cell.angle_alpha   90.00
_cell.angle_beta   90.00
_cell.angle_gamma   90.00
#
_symmetry.space_group_name_H-M   'P 1'
#
loop_
_entity.id
_entity.type
_entity.pdbx_description
1 polymer ?
#
loop_
_entity_poly.entity_id
_entity_poly.type
_entity_poly.pdbx_seq_one_letter_code
_entity_poly.pdbx_strand_id
1 'polypeptide(L)'
;MVEAMGGRVLRVGPRGRDKINLLHLGALGEAAAKIGGTTGEDMRRQAVSQAVDMVALVVQINRGSPLSDSEDAVLALMVRSVISRIRRPAMHDLVDAFLSPPPEVLSAVACNDPAQFLNEYRALHLSVLALLSGEMGALIGGSESMSIPVGNPGGFCFDTSSIPASNTKLLSAAMLATWNIGFSAIDAHWELSRHDPTVHWGGYLAVQDEFWYPMRACEGIIDRADRIGRTNRGLGVSELKITHSPKDFLSLPNAKDRETAKGFAQRCGVLGLMALSLDDLHALSAVQPLNGKEIATVAGFNTPPDWKPNMNADGTPAPPPGAGKILLKIPGRVGLPVQMTLTAIEKAKHITDERSNRVAFQHEMETV
;
A
#
# COMPACT_ATOMS: atom_id res chain seq x y z
N MET A 1 3.84 12.58 13.36
CA MET A 1 4.38 11.59 14.32
C MET A 1 5.66 10.95 13.80
N VAL A 2 5.66 10.31 12.62
CA VAL A 2 6.81 9.59 12.04
C VAL A 2 8.09 10.43 11.99
N GLU A 3 8.05 11.65 11.42
CA GLU A 3 9.23 12.54 11.38
C GLU A 3 9.73 12.91 12.79
N ALA A 4 8.82 13.07 13.76
CA ALA A 4 9.18 13.38 15.14
C ALA A 4 9.87 12.20 15.86
N MET A 5 9.66 10.97 15.39
CA MET A 5 10.36 9.77 15.87
C MET A 5 11.67 9.50 15.10
N GLY A 6 12.11 10.43 14.25
CA GLY A 6 13.29 10.26 13.39
C GLY A 6 13.04 9.43 12.13
N GLY A 7 11.77 9.24 11.77
CA GLY A 7 11.34 8.54 10.57
C GLY A 7 11.27 9.42 9.32
N ARG A 8 11.03 8.78 8.17
CA ARG A 8 10.91 9.47 6.87
C ARG A 8 9.46 9.49 6.37
N VAL A 9 8.94 10.66 6.02
CA VAL A 9 7.66 10.79 5.28
C VAL A 9 7.95 11.06 3.81
N LEU A 10 7.43 10.19 2.95
CA LEU A 10 7.53 10.26 1.49
C LEU A 10 6.18 10.68 0.92
N ARG A 11 6.12 11.85 0.29
CA ARG A 11 4.87 12.46 -0.19
C ARG A 11 4.70 12.20 -1.67
N VAL A 12 3.69 11.41 -2.01
CA VAL A 12 3.45 10.87 -3.34
C VAL A 12 2.18 11.47 -3.96
N GLY A 13 2.20 11.73 -5.27
CA GLY A 13 1.06 12.23 -6.03
C GLY A 13 1.29 13.59 -6.70
N PRO A 14 0.23 14.25 -7.20
CA PRO A 14 0.34 15.47 -8.00
C PRO A 14 1.04 16.64 -7.30
N ARG A 15 0.85 16.78 -5.98
CA ARG A 15 1.54 17.78 -5.15
C ARG A 15 2.65 17.17 -4.30
N GLY A 16 2.94 15.88 -4.51
CA GLY A 16 4.03 15.16 -3.87
C GLY A 16 5.36 15.51 -4.51
N ARG A 17 6.40 15.64 -3.68
CA ARG A 17 7.78 15.85 -4.14
C ARG A 17 8.48 14.53 -4.48
N ASP A 18 8.01 13.43 -3.91
CA ASP A 18 8.63 12.12 -4.04
C ASP A 18 7.96 11.36 -5.19
N LYS A 19 8.76 10.94 -6.18
CA LYS A 19 8.30 10.22 -7.37
C LYS A 19 8.70 8.75 -7.31
N ILE A 20 7.89 7.89 -7.93
CA ILE A 20 8.16 6.46 -8.02
C ILE A 20 8.78 6.15 -9.37
N ASN A 21 9.98 5.56 -9.39
CA ASN A 21 10.49 4.92 -10.59
C ASN A 21 10.17 3.42 -10.53
N LEU A 22 9.29 2.96 -11.42
CA LEU A 22 8.80 1.58 -11.43
C LEU A 22 9.87 0.54 -11.81
N LEU A 23 10.98 0.96 -12.42
CA LEU A 23 12.09 0.07 -12.77
C LEU A 23 13.26 0.16 -11.77
N HIS A 24 13.15 1.02 -10.76
CA HIS A 24 14.18 1.14 -9.73
C HIS A 24 14.14 -0.07 -8.78
N LEU A 25 15.30 -0.69 -8.54
CA LEU A 25 15.41 -1.88 -7.68
C LEU A 25 15.31 -1.58 -6.18
N GLY A 26 15.25 -0.29 -5.82
CA GLY A 26 15.01 0.17 -4.46
C GLY A 26 16.09 -0.24 -3.46
N ALA A 27 15.72 -0.20 -2.20
CA ALA A 27 16.58 -0.59 -1.08
C ALA A 27 17.07 -2.05 -1.20
N LEU A 28 16.25 -2.95 -1.77
CA LEU A 28 16.65 -4.35 -1.97
C LEU A 28 17.77 -4.49 -2.99
N GLY A 29 17.71 -3.73 -4.10
CA GLY A 29 18.80 -3.66 -5.07
C GLY A 29 20.08 -3.01 -4.52
N GLU A 30 19.95 -1.98 -3.69
CA GLU A 30 21.07 -1.34 -3.01
C GLU A 30 21.73 -2.30 -2.00
N ALA A 31 20.93 -3.01 -1.19
CA ALA A 31 21.39 -4.02 -0.25
C ALA A 31 22.08 -5.19 -0.98
N ALA A 32 21.50 -5.65 -2.10
CA ALA A 32 22.10 -6.68 -2.95
C ALA A 32 23.51 -6.29 -3.42
N ALA A 33 23.70 -5.05 -3.86
CA ALA A 33 25.00 -4.54 -4.28
C ALA A 33 26.00 -4.42 -3.12
N LYS A 34 25.52 -4.06 -1.92
CA LYS A 34 26.37 -3.95 -0.71
C LYS A 34 26.81 -5.33 -0.19
N ILE A 35 25.91 -6.32 -0.17
CA ILE A 35 26.18 -7.67 0.33
C ILE A 35 27.05 -8.46 -0.66
N GLY A 36 26.74 -8.39 -1.95
CA GLY A 36 27.49 -9.08 -3.00
C GLY A 36 27.42 -10.62 -2.91
N GLY A 37 28.23 -11.29 -3.72
CA GLY A 37 28.26 -12.76 -3.81
C GLY A 37 26.93 -13.37 -4.25
N THR A 38 26.75 -14.67 -3.98
CA THR A 38 25.53 -15.40 -4.35
C THR A 38 24.27 -14.82 -3.69
N THR A 39 24.36 -14.41 -2.42
CA THR A 39 23.23 -13.78 -1.71
C THR A 39 22.83 -12.46 -2.36
N GLY A 40 23.79 -11.60 -2.71
CA GLY A 40 23.51 -10.36 -3.43
C GLY A 40 22.88 -10.61 -4.80
N GLU A 41 23.34 -11.63 -5.54
CA GLU A 41 22.73 -12.02 -6.82
C GLU A 41 21.27 -12.48 -6.66
N ASP A 42 20.97 -13.28 -5.63
CA ASP A 42 19.60 -13.71 -5.31
C ASP A 42 18.69 -12.53 -4.97
N MET A 43 19.16 -11.63 -4.10
CA MET A 43 18.42 -10.42 -3.75
C MET A 43 18.18 -9.52 -4.96
N ARG A 44 19.17 -9.38 -5.85
CA ARG A 44 19.00 -8.64 -7.11
C ARG A 44 17.93 -9.30 -7.99
N ARG A 45 17.93 -10.62 -8.12
CA ARG A 45 16.89 -11.36 -8.89
C ARG A 45 15.49 -11.13 -8.31
N GLN A 46 15.38 -11.11 -6.98
CA GLN A 46 14.13 -10.78 -6.28
C GLN A 46 13.71 -9.33 -6.57
N ALA A 47 14.61 -8.35 -6.44
CA ALA A 47 14.31 -6.94 -6.72
C ALA A 47 13.86 -6.72 -8.18
N VAL A 48 14.49 -7.39 -9.14
CA VAL A 48 14.07 -7.35 -10.56
C VAL A 48 12.66 -7.92 -10.73
N SER A 49 12.34 -9.00 -10.01
CA SER A 49 11.00 -9.63 -10.10
C SER A 49 9.93 -8.75 -9.45
N GLN A 50 10.25 -8.04 -8.36
CA GLN A 50 9.38 -7.02 -7.77
C GLN A 50 9.14 -5.83 -8.71
N ALA A 51 10.16 -5.38 -9.44
CA ALA A 51 10.01 -4.34 -10.46
C ALA A 51 9.08 -4.79 -11.60
N VAL A 52 9.20 -6.04 -12.08
CA VAL A 52 8.27 -6.63 -13.05
C VAL A 52 6.83 -6.61 -12.51
N ASP A 53 6.62 -7.13 -11.31
CA ASP A 53 5.29 -7.16 -10.68
C ASP A 53 4.71 -5.75 -10.53
N MET A 54 5.53 -4.78 -10.14
CA MET A 54 5.13 -3.38 -9.95
C MET A 54 4.76 -2.68 -11.27
N VAL A 55 5.53 -2.88 -12.35
CA VAL A 55 5.19 -2.34 -13.67
C VAL A 55 3.87 -2.95 -14.16
N ALA A 56 3.74 -4.28 -14.11
CA ALA A 56 2.54 -4.98 -14.54
C ALA A 56 1.30 -4.56 -13.73
N LEU A 57 1.46 -4.35 -12.42
CA LEU A 57 0.42 -3.84 -11.54
C LEU A 57 -0.09 -2.46 -11.95
N VAL A 58 0.83 -1.51 -12.17
CA VAL A 58 0.46 -0.12 -12.52
C VAL A 58 -0.13 -0.06 -13.93
N VAL A 59 0.39 -0.84 -14.88
CA VAL A 59 -0.21 -1.00 -16.22
C VAL A 59 -1.65 -1.50 -16.11
N GLN A 60 -1.88 -2.57 -15.33
CA GLN A 60 -3.20 -3.16 -15.14
C GLN A 60 -4.21 -2.16 -14.54
N ILE A 61 -3.82 -1.42 -13.50
CA ILE A 61 -4.66 -0.39 -12.88
C ILE A 61 -4.98 0.73 -13.88
N ASN A 62 -3.98 1.21 -14.62
CA ASN A 62 -4.18 2.30 -15.56
C ASN A 62 -5.12 1.91 -16.70
N ARG A 63 -4.92 0.73 -17.31
CA ARG A 63 -5.79 0.20 -18.37
C ARG A 63 -7.17 -0.22 -17.85
N GLY A 64 -7.29 -0.57 -16.57
CA GLY A 64 -8.55 -0.98 -15.93
C GLY A 64 -8.99 -2.42 -16.25
N SER A 65 -8.11 -3.22 -16.84
CA SER A 65 -8.36 -4.61 -17.21
C SER A 65 -7.10 -5.46 -17.02
N PRO A 66 -7.22 -6.77 -16.72
CA PRO A 66 -6.08 -7.68 -16.63
C PRO A 66 -5.22 -7.70 -17.90
N LEU A 67 -3.92 -7.97 -17.71
CA LEU A 67 -3.01 -8.36 -18.80
C LEU A 67 -3.33 -9.80 -19.22
N SER A 68 -3.19 -10.12 -20.51
CA SER A 68 -3.22 -11.53 -20.95
C SER A 68 -1.94 -12.26 -20.53
N ASP A 69 -1.95 -13.59 -20.56
CA ASP A 69 -0.77 -14.41 -20.26
C ASP A 69 0.44 -14.05 -21.16
N SER A 70 0.18 -13.76 -22.44
CA SER A 70 1.21 -13.31 -23.38
C SER A 70 1.72 -11.91 -23.03
N GLU A 71 0.83 -10.97 -22.69
CA GLU A 71 1.20 -9.61 -22.30
C GLU A 71 2.03 -9.60 -21.00
N ASP A 72 1.64 -10.38 -19.99
CA ASP A 72 2.39 -10.51 -18.73
C ASP A 72 3.79 -11.10 -18.99
N ALA A 73 3.91 -12.13 -19.84
CA ALA A 73 5.20 -12.73 -20.19
C ALA A 73 6.12 -11.75 -20.93
N VAL A 74 5.60 -11.05 -21.95
CA VAL A 74 6.39 -10.07 -22.73
C VAL A 74 6.79 -8.89 -21.87
N LEU A 75 5.88 -8.35 -21.04
CA LEU A 75 6.19 -7.24 -20.15
C LEU A 75 7.31 -7.61 -19.16
N ALA A 76 7.28 -8.83 -18.62
CA ALA A 76 8.33 -9.33 -17.74
C ALA A 76 9.69 -9.41 -18.44
N LEU A 77 9.74 -9.93 -19.67
CA LEU A 77 10.97 -10.01 -20.47
C LEU A 77 11.52 -8.61 -20.77
N MET A 78 10.65 -7.69 -21.17
CA MET A 78 11.02 -6.30 -21.49
C MET A 78 11.60 -5.57 -20.27
N VAL A 79 10.93 -5.64 -19.12
CA VAL A 79 11.41 -5.00 -17.89
C VAL A 79 12.76 -5.58 -17.45
N ARG A 80 12.92 -6.92 -17.44
CA ARG A 80 14.19 -7.59 -17.12
C ARG A 80 15.31 -7.15 -18.07
N SER A 81 14.99 -7.10 -19.36
CA SER A 81 15.90 -6.69 -20.43
C SER A 81 16.40 -5.25 -20.24
N VAL A 82 15.49 -4.31 -19.97
CA VAL A 82 15.82 -2.90 -19.72
C VAL A 82 16.69 -2.75 -18.47
N ILE A 83 16.31 -3.38 -17.35
CA ILE A 83 17.07 -3.32 -16.09
C ILE A 83 18.48 -3.93 -16.23
N SER A 84 18.66 -4.93 -17.10
CA SER A 84 19.98 -5.55 -17.32
C SER A 84 20.94 -4.66 -18.12
N ARG A 85 20.43 -3.73 -18.92
CA ARG A 85 21.20 -2.92 -19.87
C ARG A 85 21.44 -1.49 -19.41
N ILE A 86 20.51 -0.94 -18.65
CA ILE A 86 20.51 0.47 -18.29
C ILE A 86 20.78 0.61 -16.80
N ARG A 87 21.77 1.42 -16.44
CA ARG A 87 22.20 1.61 -15.04
C ARG A 87 21.11 2.24 -14.17
N ARG A 88 20.33 3.17 -14.72
CA ARG A 88 19.22 3.87 -14.04
C ARG A 88 17.98 3.85 -14.94
N PRO A 89 17.34 2.68 -15.11
CA PRO A 89 16.22 2.52 -16.01
C PRO A 89 15.01 3.28 -15.50
N ALA A 90 14.18 3.78 -16.40
CA ALA A 90 12.91 4.42 -16.13
C ALA A 90 11.86 4.03 -17.17
N MET A 91 10.62 4.48 -16.97
CA MET A 91 9.51 4.07 -17.84
C MET A 91 9.68 4.49 -19.31
N HIS A 92 10.40 5.57 -19.60
CA HIS A 92 10.72 5.96 -20.98
C HIS A 92 11.62 4.95 -21.67
N ASP A 93 12.62 4.40 -20.97
CA ASP A 93 13.48 3.34 -21.51
C ASP A 93 12.68 2.09 -21.86
N LEU A 94 11.67 1.76 -21.04
CA LEU A 94 10.77 0.65 -21.32
C LEU A 94 9.93 0.91 -22.57
N VAL A 95 9.39 2.11 -22.72
CA VAL A 95 8.65 2.52 -23.94
C VAL A 95 9.54 2.42 -25.17
N ASP A 96 10.75 2.96 -25.11
CA ASP A 96 11.70 2.93 -26.23
C ASP A 96 12.10 1.49 -26.60
N ALA A 97 12.23 0.63 -25.59
CA ALA A 97 12.52 -0.78 -25.82
C ALA A 97 11.41 -1.50 -26.62
N PHE A 98 10.14 -1.09 -26.54
CA PHE A 98 9.08 -1.67 -27.38
C PHE A 98 9.24 -1.32 -28.87
N LEU A 99 9.88 -0.19 -29.19
CA LEU A 99 10.18 0.23 -30.56
C LEU A 99 11.44 -0.45 -31.12
N SER A 100 12.35 -0.87 -30.25
CA SER A 100 13.59 -1.54 -30.60
C SER A 100 13.86 -2.71 -29.64
N PRO A 101 13.03 -3.77 -29.68
CA PRO A 101 13.12 -4.91 -28.77
C PRO A 101 14.46 -5.65 -28.98
N PRO A 102 15.17 -6.00 -27.90
CA PRO A 102 16.42 -6.74 -28.02
C PRO A 102 16.23 -8.13 -28.65
N PRO A 103 17.26 -8.67 -29.35
CA PRO A 103 17.16 -9.95 -30.05
C PRO A 103 16.72 -11.12 -29.18
N GLU A 104 17.13 -11.16 -27.91
CA GLU A 104 16.72 -12.24 -27.01
C GLU A 104 15.23 -12.16 -26.63
N VAL A 105 14.64 -10.96 -26.60
CA VAL A 105 13.19 -10.80 -26.39
C VAL A 105 12.44 -11.26 -27.64
N LEU A 106 12.86 -10.82 -28.83
CA LEU A 106 12.27 -11.25 -30.11
C LEU A 106 12.29 -12.77 -30.24
N SER A 107 13.43 -13.39 -29.94
CA SER A 107 13.59 -14.85 -29.96
C SER A 107 12.68 -15.55 -28.94
N ALA A 108 12.50 -14.99 -27.74
CA ALA A 108 11.68 -15.60 -26.70
C ALA A 108 10.17 -15.59 -27.03
N VAL A 109 9.72 -14.64 -27.85
CA VAL A 109 8.31 -14.51 -28.27
C VAL A 109 8.08 -14.93 -29.73
N ALA A 110 9.08 -15.56 -30.36
CA ALA A 110 9.04 -16.03 -31.75
C ALA A 110 8.68 -14.95 -32.79
N CYS A 111 9.09 -13.69 -32.55
CA CYS A 111 9.01 -12.62 -33.53
C CYS A 111 10.29 -12.55 -34.36
N ASN A 112 10.16 -12.40 -35.68
CA ASN A 112 11.29 -12.35 -36.61
C ASN A 112 11.96 -10.97 -36.64
N ASP A 113 11.18 -9.91 -36.43
CA ASP A 113 11.66 -8.53 -36.50
C ASP A 113 10.89 -7.60 -35.53
N PRO A 114 11.43 -6.39 -35.26
CA PRO A 114 10.76 -5.38 -34.43
C PRO A 114 9.37 -4.96 -34.89
N ALA A 115 9.09 -4.98 -36.20
CA ALA A 115 7.80 -4.54 -36.73
C ALA A 115 6.70 -5.58 -36.43
N GLN A 116 7.01 -6.86 -36.58
CA GLN A 116 6.14 -7.97 -36.17
C GLN A 116 5.85 -7.88 -34.67
N PHE A 117 6.88 -7.70 -33.84
CA PHE A 117 6.73 -7.57 -32.39
C PHE A 117 5.82 -6.41 -32.01
N LEU A 118 6.07 -5.22 -32.56
CA LEU A 118 5.28 -4.04 -32.24
C LEU A 118 3.83 -4.19 -32.73
N ASN A 119 3.59 -4.85 -33.86
CA ASN A 119 2.24 -5.12 -34.35
C ASN A 119 1.48 -6.08 -33.43
N GLU A 120 2.13 -7.13 -32.96
CA GLU A 120 1.55 -8.13 -32.04
C GLU A 120 1.26 -7.54 -30.65
N TYR A 121 2.18 -6.76 -30.10
CA TYR A 121 2.09 -6.19 -28.75
C TYR A 121 1.71 -4.71 -28.72
N ARG A 122 1.07 -4.20 -29.78
CA ARG A 122 0.70 -2.78 -29.90
C ARG A 122 -0.17 -2.29 -28.75
N ALA A 123 -1.14 -3.08 -28.32
CA ALA A 123 -2.06 -2.73 -27.22
C ALA A 123 -1.33 -2.59 -25.88
N LEU A 124 -0.39 -3.50 -25.61
CA LEU A 124 0.49 -3.44 -24.44
C LEU A 124 1.39 -2.21 -24.49
N HIS A 125 2.05 -1.96 -25.63
CA HIS A 125 2.90 -0.78 -25.82
C HIS A 125 2.13 0.52 -25.55
N LEU A 126 0.91 0.66 -26.10
CA LEU A 126 0.05 1.82 -25.85
C LEU A 126 -0.33 1.94 -24.36
N SER A 127 -0.55 0.83 -23.66
CA SER A 127 -0.87 0.82 -22.23
C SER A 127 0.33 1.28 -21.39
N VAL A 128 1.55 0.88 -21.75
CA VAL A 128 2.80 1.32 -21.11
C VAL A 128 3.05 2.81 -21.40
N LEU A 129 2.89 3.24 -22.65
CA LEU A 129 3.04 4.64 -23.06
C LEU A 129 2.05 5.56 -22.33
N ALA A 130 0.80 5.11 -22.14
CA ALA A 130 -0.23 5.87 -21.44
C ALA A 130 0.11 6.19 -19.98
N LEU A 131 1.07 5.47 -19.36
CA LEU A 131 1.57 5.78 -18.03
C LEU A 131 2.37 7.08 -17.98
N LEU A 132 3.01 7.47 -19.08
CA LEU A 132 3.83 8.70 -19.17
C LEU A 132 3.00 9.94 -19.47
N SER A 133 1.94 9.80 -20.27
CA SER A 133 1.18 10.93 -20.83
C SER A 133 -0.15 11.23 -20.11
N GLY A 134 -0.50 10.42 -19.09
CA GLY A 134 -1.78 10.49 -18.37
C GLY A 134 -1.64 10.87 -16.89
N GLU A 135 -2.72 10.62 -16.13
CA GLU A 135 -2.79 10.93 -14.69
C GLU A 135 -1.68 10.23 -13.87
N MET A 136 -1.21 9.07 -14.34
CA MET A 136 -0.11 8.33 -13.73
C MET A 136 1.24 9.05 -13.81
N GLY A 137 1.42 10.00 -14.73
CA GLY A 137 2.64 10.82 -14.81
C GLY A 137 2.87 11.67 -13.54
N ALA A 138 1.81 11.94 -12.76
CA ALA A 138 1.94 12.58 -11.46
C ALA A 138 2.61 11.67 -10.40
N LEU A 139 2.52 10.35 -10.56
CA LEU A 139 3.10 9.34 -9.68
C LEU A 139 4.51 8.93 -10.12
N ILE A 140 4.67 8.72 -11.43
CA ILE A 140 5.86 8.12 -12.03
C ILE A 140 6.95 9.17 -12.24
N GLY A 141 8.15 8.88 -11.74
CA GLY A 141 9.35 9.69 -11.92
C GLY A 141 10.12 9.35 -13.19
N GLY A 142 11.13 10.17 -13.47
CA GLY A 142 12.20 9.81 -14.42
C GLY A 142 13.17 8.79 -13.81
N SER A 143 14.44 8.86 -14.17
CA SER A 143 15.46 7.95 -13.62
C SER A 143 15.73 8.14 -12.12
N GLU A 144 15.21 9.20 -11.50
CA GLU A 144 15.26 9.40 -10.05
C GLU A 144 14.04 8.75 -9.37
N SER A 145 14.31 7.99 -8.31
CA SER A 145 13.28 7.39 -7.45
C SER A 145 13.37 7.96 -6.06
N MET A 146 12.24 7.98 -5.35
CA MET A 146 12.26 8.08 -3.90
C MET A 146 13.16 6.99 -3.29
N SER A 147 13.86 7.33 -2.22
CA SER A 147 14.75 6.43 -1.46
C SER A 147 14.30 6.36 -0.01
N ILE A 148 14.38 5.15 0.56
CA ILE A 148 13.98 4.87 1.94
C ILE A 148 15.25 4.60 2.74
N PRO A 149 15.58 5.44 3.74
CA PRO A 149 16.70 5.17 4.62
C PRO A 149 16.37 3.96 5.48
N VAL A 150 16.96 2.82 5.12
CA VAL A 150 16.83 1.56 5.84
C VAL A 150 17.45 1.68 7.24
N GLY A 151 16.80 1.10 8.25
CA GLY A 151 17.32 1.07 9.63
C GLY A 151 17.14 2.35 10.44
N ASN A 152 16.42 3.35 9.91
CA ASN A 152 16.10 4.54 10.68
C ASN A 152 15.12 4.21 11.86
N PRO A 153 15.24 4.90 13.01
CA PRO A 153 14.52 4.52 14.23
C PRO A 153 13.01 4.75 14.18
N GLY A 154 12.54 5.71 13.37
CA GLY A 154 11.12 6.08 13.28
C GLY A 154 10.35 5.40 12.14
N GLY A 155 11.02 4.53 11.37
CA GLY A 155 10.45 3.88 10.19
C GLY A 155 10.20 4.84 9.02
N PHE A 156 9.22 4.52 8.20
CA PHE A 156 8.85 5.35 7.05
C PHE A 156 7.34 5.33 6.84
N CYS A 157 6.82 6.41 6.24
CA CYS A 157 5.41 6.58 5.93
C CYS A 157 5.25 7.14 4.52
N PHE A 158 4.35 6.54 3.75
CA PHE A 158 3.97 7.05 2.46
C PHE A 158 2.69 7.87 2.61
N ASP A 159 2.79 9.14 2.29
CA ASP A 159 1.71 10.10 2.35
C ASP A 159 1.11 10.28 0.95
N THR A 160 -0.10 9.74 0.76
CA THR A 160 -0.90 9.85 -0.46
C THR A 160 -2.01 10.89 -0.35
N SER A 161 -2.07 11.66 0.75
CA SER A 161 -3.15 12.62 1.03
C SER A 161 -3.32 13.71 -0.03
N SER A 162 -2.29 13.93 -0.84
CA SER A 162 -2.33 14.89 -1.94
C SER A 162 -3.22 14.44 -3.10
N ILE A 163 -3.49 13.13 -3.22
CA ILE A 163 -4.27 12.50 -4.27
C ILE A 163 -5.76 12.54 -3.89
N PRO A 164 -6.63 13.18 -4.68
CA PRO A 164 -8.05 13.20 -4.41
C PRO A 164 -8.66 11.78 -4.45
N ALA A 165 -9.58 11.48 -3.53
CA ALA A 165 -10.30 10.21 -3.50
C ALA A 165 -11.19 9.96 -4.74
N SER A 166 -11.45 10.99 -5.55
CA SER A 166 -12.11 10.85 -6.85
C SER A 166 -11.20 10.23 -7.92
N ASN A 167 -9.87 10.25 -7.73
CA ASN A 167 -8.92 9.61 -8.65
C ASN A 167 -8.56 8.20 -8.15
N THR A 168 -9.48 7.26 -8.34
CA THR A 168 -9.33 5.88 -7.87
C THR A 168 -8.12 5.18 -8.45
N LYS A 169 -7.84 5.36 -9.74
CA LYS A 169 -6.71 4.68 -10.40
C LYS A 169 -5.38 5.17 -9.83
N LEU A 170 -5.16 6.49 -9.77
CA LEU A 170 -3.92 7.07 -9.28
C LEU A 170 -3.67 6.73 -7.81
N LEU A 171 -4.70 6.85 -6.96
CA LEU A 171 -4.58 6.53 -5.54
C LEU A 171 -4.29 5.04 -5.33
N SER A 172 -4.98 4.15 -6.05
CA SER A 172 -4.76 2.70 -5.94
C SER A 172 -3.35 2.30 -6.40
N ALA A 173 -2.88 2.86 -7.51
CA ALA A 173 -1.52 2.63 -7.99
C ALA A 173 -0.48 3.15 -7.00
N ALA A 174 -0.69 4.34 -6.42
CA ALA A 174 0.20 4.89 -5.41
C ALA A 174 0.26 4.02 -4.15
N MET A 175 -0.89 3.59 -3.62
CA MET A 175 -0.96 2.74 -2.43
C MET A 175 -0.25 1.40 -2.64
N LEU A 176 -0.56 0.68 -3.72
CA LEU A 176 0.03 -0.63 -3.96
C LEU A 176 1.52 -0.56 -4.31
N ALA A 177 1.93 0.43 -5.11
CA ALA A 177 3.35 0.63 -5.44
C ALA A 177 4.16 0.98 -4.18
N THR A 178 3.64 1.86 -3.33
CA THR A 178 4.33 2.23 -2.08
C THR A 178 4.38 1.09 -1.07
N TRP A 179 3.35 0.25 -0.97
CA TRP A 179 3.42 -0.96 -0.16
C TRP A 179 4.49 -1.92 -0.66
N ASN A 180 4.58 -2.15 -1.98
CA ASN A 180 5.64 -2.98 -2.57
C ASN A 180 7.04 -2.42 -2.23
N ILE A 181 7.26 -1.12 -2.45
CA ILE A 181 8.53 -0.45 -2.10
C ILE A 181 8.82 -0.56 -0.59
N GLY A 182 7.81 -0.36 0.26
CA GLY A 182 7.95 -0.43 1.71
C GLY A 182 8.37 -1.82 2.19
N PHE A 183 7.70 -2.86 1.71
CA PHE A 183 8.08 -4.24 2.05
C PHE A 183 9.44 -4.62 1.49
N SER A 184 9.79 -4.18 0.27
CA SER A 184 11.13 -4.35 -0.29
C SER A 184 12.22 -3.70 0.59
N ALA A 185 11.94 -2.53 1.16
CA ALA A 185 12.86 -1.86 2.09
C ALA A 185 12.98 -2.58 3.44
N ILE A 186 11.90 -3.20 3.91
CA ILE A 186 11.90 -4.04 5.12
C ILE A 186 12.74 -5.29 4.89
N ASP A 187 12.57 -5.98 3.75
CA ASP A 187 13.38 -7.15 3.37
C ASP A 187 14.87 -6.78 3.25
N ALA A 188 15.16 -5.64 2.62
CA ALA A 188 16.52 -5.11 2.52
C ALA A 188 17.15 -4.88 3.89
N HIS A 189 16.38 -4.31 4.84
CA HIS A 189 16.86 -4.08 6.20
C HIS A 189 17.16 -5.38 6.94
N TRP A 190 16.29 -6.38 6.81
CA TRP A 190 16.52 -7.70 7.39
C TRP A 190 17.82 -8.31 6.87
N GLU A 191 18.01 -8.39 5.56
CA GLU A 191 19.23 -8.99 5.00
C GLU A 191 20.48 -8.19 5.36
N LEU A 192 20.42 -6.85 5.34
CA LEU A 192 21.53 -6.02 5.80
C LEU A 192 21.92 -6.32 7.25
N SER A 193 20.94 -6.48 8.16
CA SER A 193 21.22 -6.82 9.57
C SER A 193 21.91 -8.16 9.78
N ARG A 194 21.74 -9.10 8.84
CA ARG A 194 22.38 -10.42 8.88
C ARG A 194 23.84 -10.38 8.41
N HIS A 195 24.19 -9.40 7.60
CA HIS A 195 25.51 -9.28 6.97
C HIS A 195 26.34 -8.10 7.50
N ASP A 196 25.73 -7.17 8.23
CA ASP A 196 26.37 -6.01 8.82
C ASP A 196 26.01 -5.92 10.32
N PRO A 197 26.94 -6.23 11.24
CA PRO A 197 26.65 -6.25 12.68
C PRO A 197 26.33 -4.87 13.26
N THR A 198 26.56 -3.80 12.51
CA THR A 198 26.20 -2.43 12.94
C THR A 198 24.73 -2.11 12.68
N VAL A 199 24.04 -2.92 11.88
CA VAL A 199 22.65 -2.72 11.49
C VAL A 199 21.75 -3.48 12.46
N HIS A 200 20.97 -2.74 13.26
CA HIS A 200 20.04 -3.32 14.22
C HIS A 200 18.69 -3.63 13.60
N TRP A 201 18.26 -4.89 13.69
CA TRP A 201 16.91 -5.33 13.32
C TRP A 201 15.99 -5.47 14.55
N GLY A 202 14.92 -4.68 14.57
CA GLY A 202 13.89 -4.72 15.63
C GLY A 202 12.52 -5.21 15.17
N GLY A 203 12.35 -5.56 13.90
CA GLY A 203 11.04 -5.84 13.29
C GLY A 203 10.28 -4.58 12.87
N TYR A 204 9.18 -4.76 12.14
CA TYR A 204 8.31 -3.68 11.66
C TYR A 204 6.83 -3.98 11.95
N LEU A 205 6.08 -2.93 12.27
CA LEU A 205 4.62 -2.91 12.18
C LEU A 205 4.23 -2.13 10.92
N ALA A 206 3.84 -2.85 9.86
CA ALA A 206 3.33 -2.26 8.64
C ALA A 206 1.85 -1.90 8.83
N VAL A 207 1.53 -0.61 8.78
CA VAL A 207 0.14 -0.11 8.85
C VAL A 207 -0.33 0.23 7.44
N GLN A 208 -1.35 -0.48 6.97
CA GLN A 208 -1.96 -0.30 5.66
C GLN A 208 -3.36 0.28 5.87
N ASP A 209 -3.43 1.60 5.87
CA ASP A 209 -4.69 2.31 5.96
C ASP A 209 -5.48 2.25 4.65
N GLU A 210 -6.81 2.30 4.75
CA GLU A 210 -7.75 2.18 3.63
C GLU A 210 -7.47 0.96 2.74
N PHE A 211 -7.14 -0.19 3.35
CA PHE A 211 -6.66 -1.38 2.62
C PHE A 211 -7.64 -1.88 1.55
N TRP A 212 -8.93 -1.63 1.73
CA TRP A 212 -9.98 -1.97 0.76
C TRP A 212 -9.92 -1.15 -0.53
N TYR A 213 -9.44 0.10 -0.46
CA TYR A 213 -9.53 1.06 -1.55
C TYR A 213 -8.87 0.55 -2.84
N PRO A 214 -7.58 0.15 -2.83
CA PRO A 214 -6.93 -0.35 -4.03
C PRO A 214 -7.53 -1.65 -4.56
N MET A 215 -8.27 -2.40 -3.73
CA MET A 215 -8.87 -3.67 -4.16
C MET A 215 -10.01 -3.46 -5.17
N ARG A 216 -10.57 -2.26 -5.24
CA ARG A 216 -11.64 -1.88 -6.19
C ARG A 216 -11.10 -1.36 -7.53
N ALA A 217 -9.79 -1.20 -7.69
CA ALA A 217 -9.21 -0.51 -8.83
C ALA A 217 -9.44 -1.23 -10.17
N CYS A 218 -9.28 -2.56 -10.18
CA CYS A 218 -9.60 -3.41 -11.32
C CYS A 218 -9.77 -4.87 -10.88
N GLU A 219 -10.33 -5.69 -11.77
CA GLU A 219 -10.40 -7.15 -11.57
C GLU A 219 -9.01 -7.76 -11.36
N GLY A 220 -8.90 -8.74 -10.46
CA GLY A 220 -7.68 -9.50 -10.20
C GLY A 220 -6.58 -8.75 -9.43
N ILE A 221 -6.83 -7.48 -9.06
CA ILE A 221 -5.87 -6.68 -8.29
C ILE A 221 -5.58 -7.28 -6.91
N ILE A 222 -6.57 -7.98 -6.36
CA ILE A 222 -6.48 -8.58 -5.04
C ILE A 222 -5.46 -9.72 -4.96
N ASP A 223 -5.34 -10.51 -6.03
CA ASP A 223 -4.35 -11.59 -6.11
C ASP A 223 -2.93 -11.01 -6.16
N ARG A 224 -2.74 -9.88 -6.86
CA ARG A 224 -1.46 -9.14 -6.87
C ARG A 224 -1.16 -8.50 -5.51
N ALA A 225 -2.16 -7.93 -4.84
CA ALA A 225 -1.99 -7.37 -3.50
C ALA A 225 -1.69 -8.43 -2.43
N ASP A 226 -2.32 -9.60 -2.50
CA ASP A 226 -2.03 -10.73 -1.61
C ASP A 226 -0.58 -11.22 -1.81
N ARG A 227 -0.08 -11.23 -3.05
CA ARG A 227 1.32 -11.56 -3.34
C ARG A 227 2.30 -10.61 -2.65
N ILE A 228 2.02 -9.30 -2.66
CA ILE A 228 2.84 -8.27 -1.98
C ILE A 228 2.95 -8.53 -0.47
N GLY A 229 1.89 -9.02 0.17
CA GLY A 229 1.90 -9.32 1.61
C GLY A 229 2.49 -10.69 1.97
N ARG A 230 2.37 -11.70 1.09
CA ARG A 230 2.78 -13.08 1.39
C ARG A 230 4.30 -13.26 1.51
N THR A 231 5.11 -12.47 0.82
CA THR A 231 6.57 -12.57 0.88
C THR A 231 7.14 -12.29 2.28
N ASN A 232 6.36 -11.65 3.17
CA ASN A 232 6.86 -11.14 4.45
C ASN A 232 6.50 -12.02 5.66
N ARG A 233 5.73 -13.09 5.44
CA ARG A 233 5.30 -14.03 6.49
C ARG A 233 6.45 -14.95 6.90
N GLY A 234 7.40 -14.40 7.61
CA GLY A 234 8.57 -15.12 8.13
C GLY A 234 9.66 -14.20 8.68
N LEU A 235 9.63 -12.90 8.38
CA LEU A 235 10.75 -11.98 8.60
C LEU A 235 10.57 -11.03 9.79
N GLY A 236 9.61 -11.27 10.70
CA GLY A 236 9.40 -10.37 11.85
C GLY A 236 8.63 -9.08 11.51
N VAL A 237 7.75 -9.15 10.52
CA VAL A 237 6.83 -8.07 10.12
C VAL A 237 5.43 -8.41 10.62
N SER A 238 4.82 -7.48 11.35
CA SER A 238 3.39 -7.52 11.67
C SER A 238 2.65 -6.57 10.75
N GLU A 239 1.52 -7.01 10.21
CA GLU A 239 0.68 -6.20 9.31
C GLU A 239 -0.63 -5.81 10.01
N LEU A 240 -0.97 -4.52 9.99
CA LEU A 240 -2.26 -4.00 10.38
C LEU A 240 -2.97 -3.47 9.13
N LYS A 241 -4.03 -4.17 8.71
CA LYS A 241 -4.88 -3.81 7.57
C LYS A 241 -6.14 -3.14 8.09
N ILE A 242 -6.33 -1.87 7.75
CA ILE A 242 -7.44 -1.07 8.25
C ILE A 242 -8.46 -0.90 7.14
N THR A 243 -9.73 -1.12 7.47
CA THR A 243 -10.87 -0.98 6.55
C THR A 243 -12.09 -0.45 7.30
N HIS A 244 -13.00 0.24 6.61
CA HIS A 244 -14.21 0.79 7.22
C HIS A 244 -15.26 -0.27 7.46
N SER A 245 -15.49 -1.15 6.48
CA SER A 245 -16.48 -2.22 6.61
C SER A 245 -16.01 -3.51 5.93
N PRO A 246 -16.39 -4.69 6.46
CA PRO A 246 -16.26 -5.96 5.75
C PRO A 246 -16.97 -5.94 4.38
N LYS A 247 -18.02 -5.12 4.24
CA LYS A 247 -18.75 -4.94 2.99
C LYS A 247 -17.86 -4.37 1.89
N ASP A 248 -16.75 -3.72 2.24
CA ASP A 248 -15.87 -3.14 1.24
C ASP A 248 -15.24 -4.17 0.31
N PHE A 249 -15.02 -5.37 0.84
CA PHE A 249 -14.59 -6.55 0.10
C PHE A 249 -15.74 -7.30 -0.57
N LEU A 250 -16.93 -7.30 0.05
CA LEU A 250 -18.11 -7.97 -0.51
C LEU A 250 -18.70 -7.22 -1.72
N SER A 251 -18.40 -5.93 -1.88
CA SER A 251 -18.83 -5.12 -3.01
C SER A 251 -17.96 -5.27 -4.26
N LEU A 252 -16.90 -6.10 -4.22
CA LEU A 252 -16.07 -6.35 -5.41
C LEU A 252 -16.90 -7.03 -6.50
N PRO A 253 -16.75 -6.63 -7.78
CA PRO A 253 -17.59 -7.13 -8.87
C PRO A 253 -17.38 -8.63 -9.12
N ASN A 254 -16.14 -9.09 -9.06
CA ASN A 254 -15.76 -10.48 -9.33
C ASN A 254 -15.95 -11.38 -8.10
N ALA A 255 -16.60 -12.54 -8.29
CA ALA A 255 -16.82 -13.52 -7.23
C ALA A 255 -15.51 -14.11 -6.69
N LYS A 256 -14.55 -14.38 -7.58
CA LYS A 256 -13.23 -14.89 -7.18
C LYS A 256 -12.52 -13.90 -6.26
N ASP A 257 -12.54 -12.62 -6.61
CA ASP A 257 -11.91 -11.56 -5.81
C ASP A 257 -12.57 -11.43 -4.43
N ARG A 258 -13.91 -11.56 -4.34
CA ARG A 258 -14.62 -11.59 -3.05
C ARG A 258 -14.17 -12.74 -2.14
N GLU A 259 -13.97 -13.93 -2.69
CA GLU A 259 -13.49 -15.09 -1.90
C GLU A 259 -12.04 -14.91 -1.44
N THR A 260 -11.14 -14.43 -2.30
CA THR A 260 -9.77 -14.07 -1.89
C THR A 260 -9.79 -13.04 -0.76
N ALA A 261 -10.67 -12.05 -0.86
CA ALA A 261 -10.81 -10.98 0.13
C ALA A 261 -11.29 -11.48 1.49
N LYS A 262 -12.31 -12.37 1.51
CA LYS A 262 -12.75 -13.05 2.73
C LYS A 262 -11.59 -13.78 3.40
N GLY A 263 -10.71 -14.38 2.60
CA GLY A 263 -9.49 -15.02 3.07
C GLY A 263 -8.57 -14.12 3.90
N PHE A 264 -8.53 -12.79 3.66
CA PHE A 264 -7.75 -11.88 4.50
C PHE A 264 -8.29 -11.81 5.92
N ALA A 265 -9.61 -11.69 6.07
CA ALA A 265 -10.26 -11.68 7.38
C ALA A 265 -10.12 -13.03 8.09
N GLN A 266 -10.33 -14.16 7.40
CA GLN A 266 -10.22 -15.51 7.98
C GLN A 266 -8.83 -15.81 8.53
N ARG A 267 -7.78 -15.30 7.88
CA ARG A 267 -6.38 -15.53 8.26
C ARG A 267 -5.86 -14.49 9.25
N CYS A 268 -6.70 -13.56 9.70
CA CYS A 268 -6.27 -12.51 10.61
C CYS A 268 -6.09 -13.09 12.02
N GLY A 269 -4.87 -13.00 12.57
CA GLY A 269 -4.57 -13.52 13.90
C GLY A 269 -5.24 -12.72 15.02
N VAL A 270 -5.51 -11.43 14.80
CA VAL A 270 -6.16 -10.53 15.75
C VAL A 270 -7.04 -9.55 14.98
N LEU A 271 -8.33 -9.52 15.28
CA LEU A 271 -9.25 -8.50 14.80
C LEU A 271 -9.37 -7.37 15.83
N GLY A 272 -9.22 -6.13 15.39
CA GLY A 272 -9.62 -4.94 16.14
C GLY A 272 -10.91 -4.40 15.58
N LEU A 273 -12.01 -4.55 16.31
CA LEU A 273 -13.32 -4.05 15.89
C LEU A 273 -13.60 -2.70 16.56
N MET A 274 -13.55 -1.64 15.77
CA MET A 274 -14.08 -0.33 16.16
C MET A 274 -15.60 -0.31 15.94
N ALA A 275 -16.24 0.84 16.13
CA ALA A 275 -17.68 0.93 15.98
C ALA A 275 -18.12 0.52 14.57
N LEU A 276 -18.96 -0.51 14.49
CA LEU A 276 -19.48 -1.10 13.27
C LEU A 276 -20.99 -1.25 13.38
N SER A 277 -21.70 -1.21 12.24
CA SER A 277 -23.13 -1.47 12.21
C SER A 277 -23.44 -2.93 12.52
N LEU A 278 -24.66 -3.22 12.98
CA LEU A 278 -25.10 -4.58 13.26
C LEU A 278 -24.98 -5.49 12.03
N ASP A 279 -25.30 -4.95 10.85
CA ASP A 279 -25.19 -5.67 9.57
C ASP A 279 -23.73 -6.00 9.23
N ASP A 280 -22.80 -5.08 9.47
CA ASP A 280 -21.37 -5.32 9.23
C ASP A 280 -20.84 -6.40 10.18
N LEU A 281 -21.27 -6.38 11.44
CA LEU A 281 -20.91 -7.38 12.44
C LEU A 281 -21.44 -8.77 12.09
N HIS A 282 -22.67 -8.86 11.59
CA HIS A 282 -23.24 -10.13 11.10
C HIS A 282 -22.49 -10.64 9.86
N ALA A 283 -22.17 -9.77 8.90
CA ALA A 283 -21.38 -10.13 7.73
C ALA A 283 -19.97 -10.63 8.11
N LEU A 284 -19.33 -9.97 9.07
CA LEU A 284 -18.04 -10.40 9.60
C LEU A 284 -18.12 -11.73 10.35
N SER A 285 -19.17 -11.93 11.15
CA SER A 285 -19.38 -13.14 11.95
C SER A 285 -19.50 -14.40 11.07
N ALA A 286 -19.99 -14.25 9.84
CA ALA A 286 -20.02 -15.34 8.86
C ALA A 286 -18.62 -15.83 8.43
N VAL A 287 -17.59 -14.99 8.61
CA VAL A 287 -16.20 -15.26 8.23
C VAL A 287 -15.36 -15.59 9.45
N GLN A 288 -15.51 -14.83 10.54
CA GLN A 288 -14.85 -15.06 11.82
C GLN A 288 -15.88 -14.96 12.95
N PRO A 289 -16.23 -16.08 13.61
CA PRO A 289 -17.35 -16.12 14.55
C PRO A 289 -17.25 -15.11 15.69
N LEU A 290 -18.32 -14.33 15.85
CA LEU A 290 -18.56 -13.43 16.98
C LEU A 290 -19.79 -13.91 17.77
N ASN A 291 -19.72 -13.85 19.10
CA ASN A 291 -20.87 -14.14 19.94
C ASN A 291 -21.81 -12.92 20.06
N GLY A 292 -23.06 -13.14 20.49
CA GLY A 292 -24.05 -12.07 20.60
C GLY A 292 -23.65 -10.92 21.53
N LYS A 293 -22.88 -11.18 22.59
CA LYS A 293 -22.38 -10.12 23.50
C LYS A 293 -21.29 -9.27 22.84
N GLU A 294 -20.40 -9.89 22.08
CA GLU A 294 -19.36 -9.19 21.31
C GLU A 294 -20.01 -8.26 20.27
N ILE A 295 -21.01 -8.78 19.54
CA ILE A 295 -21.79 -8.00 18.56
C ILE A 295 -22.49 -6.82 19.24
N ALA A 296 -23.23 -7.07 20.32
CA ALA A 296 -23.94 -6.01 21.05
C ALA A 296 -22.97 -4.95 21.62
N THR A 297 -21.79 -5.36 22.10
CA THR A 297 -20.77 -4.45 22.64
C THR A 297 -20.26 -3.50 21.56
N VAL A 298 -19.86 -4.03 20.41
CA VAL A 298 -19.29 -3.22 19.31
C VAL A 298 -20.35 -2.31 18.68
N ALA A 299 -21.57 -2.82 18.48
CA ALA A 299 -22.67 -2.01 17.95
C ALA A 299 -23.01 -0.83 18.88
N GLY A 300 -22.80 -0.97 20.19
CA GLY A 300 -23.02 0.08 21.18
C GLY A 300 -21.91 1.13 21.28
N PHE A 301 -20.77 0.98 20.57
CA PHE A 301 -19.66 1.92 20.71
C PHE A 301 -20.01 3.35 20.29
N ASN A 302 -20.77 3.51 19.21
CA ASN A 302 -21.19 4.81 18.67
C ASN A 302 -22.50 5.36 19.27
N THR A 303 -23.11 4.69 20.25
CA THR A 303 -24.34 5.18 20.87
C THR A 303 -24.04 6.44 21.71
N PRO A 304 -24.53 7.63 21.33
CA PRO A 304 -24.34 8.83 22.12
C PRO A 304 -25.15 8.70 23.42
N PRO A 305 -24.60 9.13 24.57
CA PRO A 305 -25.37 9.19 25.80
C PRO A 305 -26.44 10.28 25.75
N ASP A 306 -26.19 11.37 25.00
CA ASP A 306 -27.06 12.54 24.90
C ASP A 306 -27.01 13.18 23.50
N TRP A 307 -27.98 14.06 23.21
CA TRP A 307 -28.06 14.83 21.95
C TRP A 307 -27.08 16.01 21.88
N LYS A 308 -26.57 16.46 23.03
CA LYS A 308 -25.61 17.57 23.12
C LYS A 308 -24.18 17.05 22.99
N PRO A 309 -23.31 17.70 22.19
CA PRO A 309 -21.89 17.38 22.18
C PRO A 309 -21.29 17.62 23.56
N ASN A 310 -20.54 16.66 24.07
CA ASN A 310 -19.74 16.89 25.27
C ASN A 310 -18.59 17.84 24.90
N MET A 311 -18.24 18.72 25.83
CA MET A 311 -17.10 19.64 25.72
C MET A 311 -16.05 19.25 26.77
N ASN A 312 -14.79 19.40 26.42
CA ASN A 312 -13.65 19.29 27.33
C ASN A 312 -13.58 20.53 28.24
N ALA A 313 -12.80 20.45 29.32
CA ALA A 313 -12.63 21.56 30.28
C ALA A 313 -12.00 22.82 29.67
N ASP A 314 -11.32 22.69 28.53
CA ASP A 314 -10.72 23.78 27.76
C ASP A 314 -11.68 24.38 26.70
N GLY A 315 -12.95 23.97 26.68
CA GLY A 315 -13.95 24.45 25.74
C GLY A 315 -13.94 23.78 24.36
N THR A 316 -13.02 22.85 24.11
CA THR A 316 -12.98 22.09 22.85
C THR A 316 -14.01 20.95 22.83
N PRO A 317 -14.55 20.53 21.67
CA PRO A 317 -15.40 19.35 21.59
C PRO A 317 -14.70 18.10 22.13
N ALA A 318 -15.38 17.36 23.01
CA ALA A 318 -14.91 16.08 23.47
C ALA A 318 -14.88 15.06 22.30
N PRO A 319 -14.02 14.03 22.38
CA PRO A 319 -13.99 12.98 21.37
C PRO A 319 -15.38 12.37 21.12
N PRO A 320 -15.74 12.06 19.86
CA PRO A 320 -17.06 11.52 19.55
C PRO A 320 -17.31 10.19 20.27
N PRO A 321 -18.59 9.83 20.51
CA PRO A 321 -18.94 8.53 21.05
C PRO A 321 -18.27 7.40 20.25
N GLY A 322 -17.56 6.51 20.93
CA GLY A 322 -16.86 5.40 20.29
C GLY A 322 -15.39 5.67 19.97
N ALA A 323 -14.93 6.93 20.02
CA ALA A 323 -13.53 7.27 19.80
C ALA A 323 -12.60 6.48 20.75
N GLY A 324 -11.69 5.70 20.17
CA GLY A 324 -10.75 4.86 20.91
C GLY A 324 -11.33 3.59 21.52
N LYS A 325 -12.62 3.28 21.37
CA LYS A 325 -13.19 1.99 21.78
C LYS A 325 -12.88 0.93 20.74
N ILE A 326 -12.27 -0.18 21.15
CA ILE A 326 -11.91 -1.29 20.28
C ILE A 326 -12.25 -2.60 20.97
N LEU A 327 -12.90 -3.54 20.29
CA LEU A 327 -12.97 -4.93 20.72
C LEU A 327 -11.83 -5.72 20.06
N LEU A 328 -10.87 -6.16 20.87
CA LEU A 328 -9.79 -7.03 20.41
C LEU A 328 -10.25 -8.48 20.42
N LYS A 329 -10.28 -9.13 19.26
CA LYS A 329 -10.76 -10.50 19.08
C LYS A 329 -9.67 -11.38 18.49
N ILE A 330 -9.23 -12.36 19.26
CA ILE A 330 -8.39 -13.47 18.79
C ILE A 330 -9.34 -14.62 18.40
N PRO A 331 -9.19 -15.24 17.21
CA PRO A 331 -9.99 -16.41 16.81
C PRO A 331 -9.99 -17.49 17.92
N GLY A 332 -11.18 -18.01 18.25
CA GLY A 332 -11.36 -19.02 19.28
C GLY A 332 -11.32 -18.53 20.74
N ARG A 333 -11.12 -17.22 20.98
CA ARG A 333 -11.14 -16.62 22.32
C ARG A 333 -12.26 -15.58 22.48
N VAL A 334 -12.61 -15.27 23.72
CA VAL A 334 -13.53 -14.17 24.03
C VAL A 334 -12.86 -12.84 23.69
N GLY A 335 -13.61 -11.95 23.04
CA GLY A 335 -13.15 -10.60 22.71
C GLY A 335 -12.96 -9.73 23.96
N LEU A 336 -11.93 -8.90 23.95
CA LEU A 336 -11.59 -7.97 25.02
C LEU A 336 -11.89 -6.53 24.58
N PRO A 337 -12.90 -5.86 25.17
CA PRO A 337 -13.13 -4.44 24.90
C PRO A 337 -12.07 -3.61 25.62
N VAL A 338 -11.43 -2.71 24.88
CA VAL A 338 -10.41 -1.79 25.37
C VAL A 338 -10.75 -0.35 24.97
N GLN A 339 -10.27 0.60 25.77
CA GLN A 339 -10.37 2.03 25.49
C GLN A 339 -8.95 2.58 25.32
N MET A 340 -8.68 3.15 24.15
CA MET A 340 -7.45 3.88 23.90
C MET A 340 -7.42 5.15 24.76
N THR A 341 -6.26 5.41 25.34
CA THR A 341 -5.93 6.67 26.01
C THR A 341 -4.71 7.25 25.31
N LEU A 342 -4.76 8.56 25.02
CA LEU A 342 -3.64 9.28 24.40
C LEU A 342 -2.85 10.03 25.47
N THR A 343 -1.54 9.94 25.39
CA THR A 343 -0.61 10.76 26.17
C THR A 343 -0.70 12.22 25.74
N ALA A 344 -0.17 13.14 26.56
CA ALA A 344 -0.15 14.56 26.25
C ALA A 344 0.61 14.86 24.93
N ILE A 345 1.70 14.13 24.67
CA ILE A 345 2.50 14.26 23.45
C ILE A 345 1.69 13.82 22.22
N GLU A 346 0.99 12.69 22.31
CA GLU A 346 0.18 12.19 21.21
C GLU A 346 -0.98 13.13 20.92
N LYS A 347 -1.68 13.65 21.93
CA LYS A 347 -2.74 14.65 21.76
C LYS A 347 -2.24 15.89 21.03
N ALA A 348 -1.07 16.41 21.38
CA ALA A 348 -0.49 17.59 20.73
C ALA A 348 -0.10 17.34 19.26
N LYS A 349 0.12 16.08 18.86
CA LYS A 349 0.47 15.70 17.49
C LYS A 349 -0.69 15.09 16.70
N HIS A 350 -1.80 14.77 17.35
CA HIS A 350 -2.99 14.16 16.76
C HIS A 350 -3.99 15.23 16.32
N ILE A 351 -3.71 15.87 15.19
CA ILE A 351 -4.61 16.84 14.56
C ILE A 351 -5.13 16.22 13.26
N THR A 352 -6.27 15.56 13.32
CA THR A 352 -6.91 14.92 12.15
C THR A 352 -7.98 15.80 11.50
N ASP A 353 -8.54 16.76 12.24
CA ASP A 353 -9.61 17.65 11.78
C ASP A 353 -9.17 19.12 11.73
N GLU A 354 -8.23 19.46 10.85
CA GLU A 354 -7.80 20.85 10.66
C GLU A 354 -8.96 21.78 10.24
N ARG A 355 -9.96 21.25 9.53
CA ARG A 355 -11.13 22.03 9.06
C ARG A 355 -12.13 22.31 10.18
N SER A 356 -12.40 21.32 11.04
CA SER A 356 -13.33 21.48 12.17
C SER A 356 -12.72 22.32 13.29
N ASN A 357 -11.40 22.23 13.49
CA ASN A 357 -10.69 23.03 14.49
C ASN A 357 -10.55 24.53 14.13
N ARG A 358 -10.77 24.93 12.87
CA ARG A 358 -10.74 26.35 12.47
C ARG A 358 -11.95 27.15 12.96
N VAL A 359 -13.11 26.52 13.10
CA VAL A 359 -14.35 27.20 13.50
C VAL A 359 -14.29 27.66 14.96
N ALA A 360 -13.56 26.93 15.82
CA ALA A 360 -13.35 27.32 17.21
C ALA A 360 -12.54 28.63 17.34
N PHE A 361 -11.55 28.86 16.47
CA PHE A 361 -10.72 30.07 16.52
C PHE A 361 -11.39 31.34 16.00
N GLN A 362 -12.44 31.23 15.16
CA GLN A 362 -13.14 32.42 14.67
C GLN A 362 -14.13 33.01 15.69
N HIS A 363 -14.68 32.19 16.59
CA HIS A 363 -15.59 32.68 17.63
C HIS A 363 -14.88 33.45 18.76
N GLU A 364 -13.59 33.17 19.01
CA GLU A 364 -12.76 33.95 19.95
C GLU A 364 -12.35 35.33 19.40
N MET A 365 -12.38 35.53 18.08
CA MET A 365 -12.04 36.83 17.46
C MET A 365 -13.25 37.76 17.26
N GLU A 366 -14.48 37.27 17.39
CA GLU A 366 -15.70 38.10 17.31
C GLU A 366 -16.22 38.54 18.69
N THR A 367 -15.52 38.21 19.78
CA THR A 367 -15.89 38.57 21.16
C THR A 367 -14.85 39.42 21.91
N VAL A 368 -13.97 40.12 21.18
CA VAL A 368 -13.07 41.15 21.75
C VAL A 368 -13.45 42.54 21.26
#